data_AF-A0AAD3NC28-F1
#
_entry.id   AF-A0AAD3NC28-F1
#
_cell.length_a   1.000
_cell.length_b   1.000
_cell.length_c   1.000
_cell.angle_alpha   90.00
_cell.angle_beta   90.00
_cell.angle_gamma   90.00
#
_symmetry.space_group_name_H-M   'P 1'
#
loop_
_entity.id
_entity.type
_entity.pdbx_description
1 polymer ?
#
loop_
_entity_poly.entity_id
_entity_poly.type
_entity_poly.pdbx_seq_one_letter_code
_entity_poly.pdbx_strand_id
1 'polypeptide(L)'
;MKSFFIESLNGITKSLREILDKDFNIQFILLVGGYAESKILRGHINDKFGDQCKVLCPFRAQEAIVKGAVKFGRNPEVVASRKSAFTYRIATCQRFDESRQQKRNSRPMGVVLL
;
A
#
# COMPACT_ATOMS: atom_id res chain seq x y z
N MET A 1 -17.83 16.85 18.59
CA MET A 1 -17.37 15.44 18.51
C MET A 1 -16.44 15.17 17.33
N LYS A 2 -16.69 15.69 16.10
CA LYS A 2 -15.75 15.55 14.97
C LYS A 2 -14.34 16.09 15.26
N SER A 3 -14.24 17.16 16.05
CA SER A 3 -12.96 17.79 16.45
C SER A 3 -11.95 16.83 17.07
N PHE A 4 -12.40 15.84 17.85
CA PHE A 4 -11.54 14.85 18.47
C PHE A 4 -10.78 13.99 17.46
N PHE A 5 -11.39 13.73 16.29
CA PHE A 5 -10.82 12.84 15.28
C PHE A 5 -9.95 13.57 14.23
N ILE A 6 -9.93 14.91 14.21
CA ILE A 6 -9.33 15.71 13.13
C ILE A 6 -7.88 15.30 12.86
N GLU A 7 -7.05 15.17 13.89
CA GLU A 7 -5.64 14.82 13.72
C GLU A 7 -5.48 13.45 13.05
N SER A 8 -6.25 12.45 13.52
CA SER A 8 -6.25 11.11 12.93
C SER A 8 -6.73 11.11 11.48
N LEU A 9 -7.78 11.87 11.17
CA LEU A 9 -8.34 11.96 9.82
C LEU A 9 -7.37 12.63 8.86
N ASN A 10 -6.68 13.67 9.31
CA ASN A 10 -5.66 14.37 8.53
C ASN A 10 -4.45 13.46 8.28
N GLY A 11 -3.98 12.73 9.29
CA GLY A 11 -2.92 11.74 9.15
C GLY A 11 -3.26 10.68 8.10
N ILE A 12 -4.45 10.08 8.19
CA ILE A 12 -4.94 9.09 7.21
C ILE A 12 -5.03 9.70 5.80
N THR A 13 -5.54 10.92 5.68
CA THR A 13 -5.65 11.62 4.39
C THR A 13 -4.27 11.84 3.76
N LYS A 14 -3.28 12.25 4.55
CA LYS A 14 -1.91 12.44 4.09
C LYS A 14 -1.32 11.13 3.57
N SER A 15 -1.41 10.05 4.37
CA SER A 15 -0.89 8.75 3.96
C SER A 15 -1.58 8.19 2.71
N LEU A 16 -2.89 8.37 2.58
CA LEU A 16 -3.61 7.93 1.38
C LEU A 16 -3.18 8.69 0.13
N ARG A 17 -2.96 10.01 0.22
CA ARG A 17 -2.41 10.80 -0.89
C ARG A 17 -1.02 10.31 -1.30
N GLU A 18 -0.12 10.10 -0.35
CA GLU A 18 1.23 9.57 -0.63
C GLU A 18 1.22 8.19 -1.31
N ILE A 19 0.16 7.39 -1.13
CA ILE A 19 -0.02 6.10 -1.80
C ILE A 19 -0.65 6.27 -3.18
N LEU A 20 -1.69 7.11 -3.31
CA LEU A 20 -2.42 7.33 -4.56
C LEU A 20 -1.60 8.16 -5.57
N ASP A 21 -0.70 9.02 -5.09
CA ASP A 21 0.22 9.79 -5.92
C ASP A 21 1.35 8.91 -6.50
N LYS A 22 1.56 7.71 -5.95
CA LYS A 22 2.42 6.71 -6.59
C LYS A 22 1.63 6.12 -7.75
N ASP A 23 2.27 5.97 -8.90
CA ASP A 23 1.69 5.59 -10.19
C ASP A 23 1.13 4.15 -10.21
N PHE A 24 0.11 3.90 -9.39
CA PHE A 24 -0.59 2.65 -9.18
C PHE A 24 -2.05 2.83 -9.59
N ASN A 25 -2.56 1.91 -10.40
CA ASN A 25 -3.97 1.87 -10.72
C ASN A 25 -4.77 1.27 -9.55
N ILE A 26 -5.24 2.11 -8.64
CA ILE A 26 -6.00 1.71 -7.45
C ILE A 26 -7.49 1.93 -7.68
N GLN A 27 -8.25 0.83 -7.75
CA GLN A 27 -9.69 0.87 -8.00
C GLN A 27 -10.54 0.95 -6.72
N PHE A 28 -10.06 0.37 -5.62
CA PHE A 28 -10.83 0.20 -4.38
C PHE A 28 -10.02 0.59 -3.15
N ILE A 29 -10.70 1.22 -2.19
CA ILE A 29 -10.22 1.41 -0.83
C ILE A 29 -11.12 0.59 0.10
N LEU A 30 -10.57 -0.41 0.78
CA LEU A 30 -11.31 -1.25 1.72
C LEU A 30 -11.03 -0.82 3.16
N LEU A 31 -12.05 -0.29 3.85
CA LEU A 31 -11.97 0.13 5.24
C LEU A 31 -12.23 -1.06 6.18
N VAL A 32 -11.19 -1.50 6.90
CA VAL A 32 -11.24 -2.63 7.84
C VAL A 32 -10.79 -2.23 9.25
N GLY A 33 -11.10 -3.06 10.25
CA GLY A 33 -10.81 -2.79 11.67
C GLY A 33 -11.93 -2.05 12.40
N GLY A 34 -11.78 -1.84 13.71
CA GLY A 34 -12.82 -1.20 14.53
C GLY A 34 -13.09 0.26 14.15
N TYR A 35 -12.04 1.02 13.80
CA TYR A 35 -12.21 2.43 13.42
C TYR A 35 -12.98 2.59 12.11
N ALA A 36 -12.93 1.58 11.22
CA ALA A 36 -13.72 1.56 9.99
C ALA A 36 -15.23 1.53 10.25
N GLU A 37 -15.72 1.26 11.47
CA GLU A 37 -17.15 1.37 11.82
C GLU A 37 -17.60 2.81 12.09
N SER A 38 -16.65 3.73 12.28
CA SER A 38 -16.93 5.15 12.46
C SER A 38 -17.53 5.76 11.19
N LYS A 39 -18.76 6.27 11.31
CA LYS A 39 -19.40 7.06 10.24
C LYS A 39 -18.62 8.33 9.90
N ILE A 40 -17.90 8.90 10.87
CA ILE A 40 -17.06 10.08 10.68
C ILE A 40 -15.90 9.74 9.73
N LEU A 41 -15.19 8.64 9.99
CA LEU A 41 -14.09 8.19 9.14
C LEU A 41 -14.57 7.82 7.73
N ARG A 42 -15.66 7.03 7.64
CA ARG A 42 -16.22 6.60 6.35
C ARG A 42 -16.63 7.80 5.49
N GLY A 43 -17.34 8.76 6.07
CA GLY A 43 -17.73 9.98 5.39
C GLY A 43 -16.50 10.76 4.93
N HIS A 44 -15.54 11.01 5.83
CA HIS A 44 -14.33 11.76 5.51
C HIS A 44 -13.51 11.14 4.36
N ILE A 45 -13.32 9.82 4.34
CA ILE A 45 -12.58 9.15 3.27
C ILE A 45 -13.38 9.18 1.97
N ASN A 46 -14.69 8.94 2.01
CA ASN A 46 -15.53 8.97 0.82
C ASN A 46 -15.60 10.38 0.21
N ASP A 47 -15.71 11.42 1.03
CA ASP A 47 -15.72 12.82 0.58
C ASP A 47 -14.38 13.25 -0.06
N LYS A 48 -13.26 12.65 0.37
CA LYS A 48 -11.92 13.00 -0.12
C LYS A 48 -11.45 12.17 -1.31
N PHE A 49 -11.87 10.91 -1.40
CA PHE A 49 -11.30 9.94 -2.34
C PHE A 49 -12.36 9.17 -3.14
N GLY A 50 -13.65 9.38 -2.88
CA GLY A 50 -14.74 8.66 -3.55
C GLY A 50 -14.80 8.88 -5.06
N ASP A 51 -14.30 10.03 -5.54
CA ASP A 51 -14.22 10.34 -6.97
C ASP A 51 -13.06 9.60 -7.67
N GLN A 52 -12.02 9.22 -6.91
CA GLN A 52 -10.82 8.55 -7.44
C GLN A 52 -10.91 7.04 -7.31
N CYS A 53 -11.44 6.55 -6.19
CA CYS A 53 -11.50 5.13 -5.87
C CYS A 53 -12.85 4.77 -5.22
N LYS A 54 -13.33 3.55 -5.45
CA LYS A 54 -14.52 3.06 -4.77
C LYS A 54 -14.19 2.70 -3.31
N VAL A 55 -14.73 3.48 -2.38
CA VAL A 55 -14.58 3.23 -0.94
C VAL A 55 -15.60 2.20 -0.48
N LEU A 56 -15.12 1.08 0.08
CA LEU A 56 -15.93 -0.03 0.55
C LEU A 56 -15.65 -0.29 2.02
N CYS A 57 -16.70 -0.62 2.78
CA CYS A 57 -16.55 -1.13 4.13
C CYS A 57 -17.31 -2.45 4.26
N PRO A 58 -16.63 -3.57 4.56
CA PRO A 58 -17.28 -4.87 4.67
C PRO A 58 -18.16 -4.93 5.92
N PHE A 59 -19.17 -5.81 5.87
CA PHE A 59 -20.00 -6.13 7.03
C PHE A 59 -19.13 -6.73 8.14
N ARG A 60 -19.22 -6.16 9.36
CA ARG A 60 -18.36 -6.49 10.52
C ARG A 60 -16.87 -6.26 10.19
N ALA A 61 -16.52 -5.00 9.95
CA ALA A 61 -15.19 -4.57 9.52
C ALA A 61 -14.08 -4.98 10.51
N GLN A 62 -14.41 -5.05 11.81
CA GLN A 62 -13.50 -5.50 12.86
C GLN A 62 -13.04 -6.97 12.67
N GLU A 63 -13.86 -7.81 12.04
CA GLU A 63 -13.58 -9.25 11.84
C GLU A 63 -13.03 -9.58 10.46
N ALA A 64 -13.04 -8.61 9.54
CA ALA A 64 -12.70 -8.84 8.13
C ALA A 64 -11.30 -9.46 7.97
N ILE A 65 -10.35 -9.03 8.81
CA ILE A 65 -8.96 -9.52 8.80
C ILE A 65 -8.89 -10.99 9.19
N VAL A 66 -9.50 -11.37 10.32
CA VAL A 66 -9.48 -12.76 10.82
C VAL A 66 -10.23 -13.69 9.86
N LYS A 67 -11.38 -13.27 9.35
CA LYS A 67 -12.13 -14.04 8.34
C LYS A 67 -11.30 -14.24 7.07
N GLY A 68 -10.58 -13.22 6.63
CA GLY A 68 -9.64 -13.30 5.51
C GLY A 68 -8.52 -14.30 5.79
N ALA A 69 -7.91 -14.25 6.98
CA ALA A 69 -6.86 -15.16 7.39
C ALA A 69 -7.31 -16.63 7.42
N VAL A 70 -8.51 -16.91 7.94
CA VAL A 70 -9.07 -18.27 7.93
C VAL A 70 -9.32 -18.78 6.52
N LYS A 71 -9.86 -17.92 5.63
CA LYS A 71 -10.05 -18.28 4.21
C LYS A 71 -8.72 -18.57 3.53
N PHE A 72 -7.71 -17.73 3.76
CA PHE A 72 -6.36 -17.92 3.24
C PHE A 72 -5.71 -19.21 3.77
N GLY A 73 -5.84 -19.50 5.06
CA GLY A 73 -5.30 -20.73 5.66
C GLY A 73 -5.94 -22.01 5.11
N ARG A 74 -7.20 -21.95 4.68
CA ARG A 74 -7.89 -23.07 4.03
C ARG A 74 -7.51 -23.25 2.56
N ASN A 75 -7.29 -22.15 1.86
CA ASN A 75 -6.90 -22.17 0.46
C ASN A 75 -5.84 -21.07 0.20
N PRO A 76 -4.54 -21.39 0.28
CA PRO A 76 -3.48 -20.42 0.06
C PRO A 76 -3.47 -19.83 -1.37
N GLU A 77 -3.95 -20.59 -2.36
CA GLU A 77 -4.00 -20.18 -3.78
C GLU A 77 -4.90 -18.97 -4.03
N VAL A 78 -5.71 -18.53 -3.06
CA VAL A 78 -6.55 -17.32 -3.23
C VAL A 78 -5.72 -16.03 -3.32
N VAL A 79 -4.46 -16.05 -2.88
CA VAL A 79 -3.54 -14.90 -2.94
C VAL A 79 -2.46 -15.17 -3.97
N ALA A 80 -2.55 -14.50 -5.11
CA ALA A 80 -1.59 -14.68 -6.21
C ALA A 80 -0.19 -14.13 -5.87
N SER A 81 -0.10 -13.01 -5.16
CA SER A 81 1.17 -12.42 -4.74
C SER A 81 1.02 -11.46 -3.55
N ARG A 82 2.15 -11.11 -2.94
CA ARG A 82 2.26 -10.06 -1.91
C ARG A 82 3.44 -9.15 -2.26
N LYS A 83 3.28 -7.85 -2.05
CA LYS A 83 4.38 -6.88 -2.19
C LYS A 83 5.12 -6.75 -0.87
N SER A 84 6.45 -6.74 -0.93
CA SER A 84 7.28 -6.42 0.23
C SER A 84 7.01 -4.98 0.68
N ALA A 85 6.95 -4.76 1.99
CA ALA A 85 6.82 -3.43 2.57
C ALA A 85 8.09 -2.59 2.40
N PHE A 86 9.24 -3.23 2.25
CA PHE A 86 10.54 -2.57 2.16
C PHE A 86 11.32 -3.05 0.94
N THR A 87 12.07 -2.12 0.36
CA THR A 87 13.02 -2.43 -0.72
C THR A 87 14.23 -3.13 -0.13
N TYR A 88 14.55 -4.31 -0.68
CA TYR A 88 15.80 -5.00 -0.38
C TYR A 88 16.93 -4.37 -1.18
N ARG A 89 18.06 -4.08 -0.53
CA ARG A 89 19.26 -3.55 -1.18
C ARG A 89 20.50 -4.27 -0.66
N ILE A 90 21.44 -4.55 -1.56
CA ILE A 90 22.76 -5.07 -1.22
C ILE A 90 23.79 -4.01 -1.57
N ALA A 91 24.68 -3.71 -0.63
CA ALA A 91 25.82 -2.84 -0.89
C ALA A 91 26.91 -3.66 -1.60
N THR A 92 27.22 -3.34 -2.84
CA THR A 92 28.31 -3.98 -3.60
C THR A 92 29.45 -3.00 -3.80
N CYS A 93 30.61 -3.27 -3.21
CA CYS A 93 31.85 -2.58 -3.54
C CYS A 93 32.58 -3.38 -4.62
N GLN A 94 32.62 -2.87 -5.85
CA GLN A 94 33.41 -3.48 -6.92
C GLN A 94 34.81 -2.85 -6.91
N ARG A 95 35.87 -3.68 -6.86
CA ARG A 95 37.24 -3.19 -7.08
C ARG A 95 37.31 -2.54 -8.46
N PHE A 96 37.93 -1.38 -8.53
CA PHE A 96 38.12 -0.65 -9.77
C PHE A 96 38.97 -1.49 -10.73
N ASP A 97 38.46 -1.65 -11.97
CA ASP A 97 39.11 -2.41 -13.03
C ASP A 97 39.10 -1.54 -14.29
N GLU A 98 40.26 -0.98 -14.62
CA GLU A 98 40.46 -0.03 -15.72
C GLU A 98 40.02 -0.60 -17.07
N SER A 99 40.08 -1.93 -17.24
CA SER A 99 39.69 -2.61 -18.47
C SER A 99 38.17 -2.65 -18.71
N ARG A 100 37.36 -2.41 -17.67
CA ARG A 100 35.88 -2.47 -17.73
C ARG A 100 35.24 -1.11 -17.99
N GLN A 101 36.01 -0.02 -17.93
CA GLN A 101 35.56 1.36 -18.12
C GLN A 101 34.92 1.57 -19.50
N GLN A 102 35.48 0.95 -20.55
CA GLN A 102 35.05 1.19 -21.94
C GLN A 102 33.69 0.57 -22.29
N LYS A 103 33.18 -0.37 -21.48
CA LYS A 103 31.90 -1.08 -21.73
C LYS A 103 30.72 -0.59 -20.89
N ARG A 104 30.93 0.31 -19.91
CA ARG A 104 29.89 0.68 -18.93
C ARG A 104 29.02 1.86 -19.34
N ASN A 105 29.45 2.68 -20.30
CA ASN A 105 28.69 3.84 -20.79
C ASN A 105 27.44 3.48 -21.61
N SER A 106 27.09 2.19 -21.77
CA SER A 106 26.02 1.72 -22.65
C SER A 106 24.96 0.82 -22.00
N ARG A 107 24.92 0.67 -20.66
CA ARG A 107 23.90 -0.17 -20.01
C ARG A 107 23.06 0.59 -18.98
N PRO A 108 21.72 0.56 -19.07
CA PRO A 108 20.86 1.15 -18.07
C PRO A 108 20.98 0.37 -16.74
N MET A 109 20.88 1.11 -15.63
CA MET A 109 20.87 0.58 -14.26
C MET A 109 19.63 -0.31 -14.06
N GLY A 110 19.80 -1.62 -14.22
CA GLY A 110 18.75 -2.59 -13.96
C GLY A 110 18.46 -2.68 -12.47
N VAL A 111 17.25 -2.29 -12.06
CA VAL A 111 16.70 -2.60 -10.74
C VAL A 111 16.17 -4.03 -10.80
N VAL A 112 16.83 -4.96 -10.11
CA VAL A 112 16.28 -6.30 -9.86
C VAL A 112 15.33 -6.17 -8.67
N LEU A 113 14.03 -6.20 -8.93
CA LEU A 113 13.01 -6.39 -7.91
C LEU A 113 12.84 -7.91 -7.70
N LEU A 114 13.22 -8.39 -6.52
CA LEU A 114 12.80 -9.71 -6.00
C LEU A 114 11.35 -9.63 -5.50
#